data_AF-A0A507CD30-F1
#
_entry.id   AF-A0A507CD30-F1
#
_cell.length_a   1.000
_cell.length_b   1.000
_cell.length_c   1.000
_cell.angle_alpha   90.00
_cell.angle_beta   90.00
_cell.angle_gamma   90.00
#
_symmetry.space_group_name_H-M   'P 1'
#
loop_
_entity.id
_entity.type
_entity.pdbx_description
1 polymer ?
#
loop_
_entity_poly.entity_id
_entity_poly.type
_entity_poly.pdbx_seq_one_letter_code
_entity_poly.pdbx_strand_id
1 'polypeptide(L)'
;MHHITTTSLPATARQTSSQPTSSQLHPDLKFALKCYVHSWIQQQAAPRDPSLSRFSFDTYRLVRGLERHGFRRGQAVSLMRTINALLVDATLTIRSEMLTKTELENQSYKMRSELHELRSELSLLRQNDTSTLKSLSEQLMVDIESLTQKFNESATTLKTEINLDMNNRKAEARETASDADMQIQEIHHKLILKLADLKTHIEATKMKTTRTVVWWAIGSFAIIMGLDWVLPTAAL
;
A
#
# COMPACT_ATOMS: atom_id res chain seq x y z
N MET A 1 31.56 18.58 25.67
CA MET A 1 30.87 19.18 24.52
C MET A 1 29.75 18.24 24.10
N HIS A 2 28.53 18.66 24.45
CA HIS A 2 27.19 18.40 23.86
C HIS A 2 26.82 17.00 23.31
N HIS A 3 25.65 16.41 23.55
CA HIS A 3 24.61 16.41 24.59
C HIS A 3 23.80 15.12 24.32
N ILE A 4 23.48 14.37 25.37
CA ILE A 4 22.47 13.32 25.34
C ILE A 4 21.12 14.01 25.56
N THR A 5 20.18 13.86 24.64
CA THR A 5 18.82 14.41 24.78
C THR A 5 17.79 13.29 24.77
N THR A 6 17.34 12.95 25.96
CA THR A 6 16.09 12.24 26.26
C THR A 6 14.96 13.27 26.29
N THR A 7 13.97 13.20 25.38
CA THR A 7 12.75 14.04 25.50
C THR A 7 11.52 13.35 24.88
N SER A 8 10.70 12.79 25.79
CA SER A 8 9.23 12.71 25.85
C SER A 8 8.33 12.44 24.62
N LEU A 9 7.52 11.39 24.76
CA LEU A 9 6.12 11.26 24.32
C LEU A 9 5.30 12.54 24.56
N PRO A 10 4.26 12.78 23.75
CA PRO A 10 3.06 13.46 24.22
C PRO A 10 1.87 12.48 24.26
N ALA A 11 1.31 12.33 25.46
CA ALA A 11 -0.06 11.89 25.67
C ALA A 11 -0.96 13.13 25.84
N THR A 12 -2.17 13.03 25.31
CA THR A 12 -3.37 13.83 25.62
C THR A 12 -3.57 15.16 24.89
N ALA A 13 -4.49 15.16 23.92
CA ALA A 13 -5.62 16.09 23.90
C ALA A 13 -6.76 15.57 23.00
N ARG A 14 -7.88 15.18 23.62
CA ARG A 14 -9.19 15.08 23.01
C ARG A 14 -9.89 16.43 23.21
N GLN A 15 -10.13 17.17 22.13
CA GLN A 15 -11.10 18.28 22.02
C GLN A 15 -11.56 18.25 20.55
N THR A 16 -12.73 17.71 20.20
CA THR A 16 -14.03 18.41 20.15
C THR A 16 -13.91 19.91 19.93
N SER A 17 -14.61 20.39 18.89
CA SER A 17 -14.89 21.81 18.56
C SER A 17 -13.95 22.46 17.54
N SER A 18 -14.18 22.18 16.25
CA SER A 18 -14.07 23.25 15.24
C SER A 18 -15.48 23.80 15.02
N GLN A 19 -15.70 24.98 15.60
CA GLN A 19 -16.91 25.76 15.51
C GLN A 19 -17.41 25.91 14.06
N PRO A 20 -18.73 25.93 13.85
CA PRO A 20 -19.29 26.39 12.58
C PRO A 20 -18.98 27.88 12.45
N THR A 21 -18.35 28.28 11.35
CA THR A 21 -18.10 29.66 11.00
C THR A 21 -19.42 30.44 11.01
N SER A 22 -19.62 31.20 12.07
CA SER A 22 -20.76 32.07 12.28
C SER A 22 -20.65 33.27 11.34
N SER A 23 -21.19 33.16 10.13
CA SER A 23 -21.65 34.33 9.34
C SER A 23 -22.27 33.95 7.99
N GLN A 24 -22.96 32.81 7.89
CA GLN A 24 -23.94 32.63 6.82
C GLN A 24 -25.10 31.86 7.43
N LEU A 25 -26.18 32.58 7.74
CA LEU A 25 -27.48 31.97 7.97
C LEU A 25 -27.79 31.19 6.69
N HIS A 26 -27.58 29.87 6.72
CA HIS A 26 -27.69 29.00 5.55
C HIS A 26 -29.00 29.34 4.84
N PRO A 27 -29.02 29.52 3.51
CA PRO A 27 -30.24 29.87 2.77
C PRO A 27 -31.40 28.92 3.09
N ASP A 28 -31.04 27.70 3.50
CA ASP A 28 -31.90 26.63 3.99
C ASP A 28 -32.63 26.96 5.30
N LEU A 29 -32.03 27.69 6.25
CA LEU A 29 -32.73 28.10 7.48
C LEU A 29 -33.70 29.26 7.21
N LYS A 30 -33.34 30.21 6.34
CA LYS A 30 -34.27 31.26 5.89
C LYS A 30 -35.43 30.66 5.10
N PHE A 31 -35.16 29.66 4.27
CA PHE A 31 -36.16 28.94 3.50
C PHE A 31 -37.03 28.08 4.41
N ALA A 32 -36.46 27.30 5.31
CA ALA A 32 -37.17 26.51 6.31
C ALA A 32 -38.03 27.38 7.23
N LEU A 33 -37.54 28.54 7.67
CA LEU A 33 -38.32 29.48 8.48
C LEU A 33 -39.46 30.10 7.67
N LYS A 34 -39.21 30.49 6.41
CA LYS A 34 -40.23 31.01 5.49
C LYS A 34 -41.29 29.94 5.19
N CYS A 35 -40.90 28.68 5.02
CA CYS A 35 -41.77 27.54 4.81
C CYS A 35 -42.55 27.15 6.08
N TYR A 36 -41.93 27.22 7.25
CA TYR A 36 -42.58 27.00 8.54
C TYR A 36 -43.63 28.08 8.83
N VAL A 37 -43.30 29.34 8.58
CA VAL A 37 -44.26 30.46 8.70
C VAL A 37 -45.38 30.32 7.67
N HIS A 38 -45.07 29.94 6.43
CA HIS A 38 -46.09 29.68 5.40
C HIS A 38 -46.98 28.49 5.76
N SER A 39 -46.44 27.40 6.33
CA SER A 39 -47.25 26.26 6.78
C SER A 39 -48.12 26.63 7.99
N TRP A 40 -47.61 27.42 8.94
CA TRP A 40 -48.36 27.89 10.11
C TRP A 40 -49.52 28.82 9.72
N ILE A 41 -49.30 29.71 8.76
CA ILE A 41 -50.34 30.58 8.18
C ILE A 41 -51.39 29.73 7.42
N GLN A 42 -50.97 28.71 6.67
CA GLN A 42 -51.87 27.80 5.96
C GLN A 42 -52.71 26.93 6.92
N GLN A 43 -52.15 26.59 8.10
CA GLN A 43 -52.81 25.78 9.12
C GLN A 43 -53.94 26.54 9.84
N GLN A 44 -53.85 27.88 9.90
CA GLN A 44 -54.91 28.74 10.44
C GLN A 44 -55.99 29.11 9.42
N ALA A 45 -55.70 29.01 8.12
CA ALA A 45 -56.55 29.54 7.05
C ALA A 45 -57.36 28.49 6.28
N ALA A 46 -57.53 27.27 6.80
CA ALA A 46 -58.41 26.28 6.19
C ALA A 46 -59.82 26.36 6.79
N PRO A 47 -60.79 27.10 6.18
CA PRO A 47 -62.18 26.83 6.47
C PRO A 47 -62.44 25.37 6.11
N ARG A 48 -62.97 24.58 7.04
CA ARG A 48 -63.61 23.30 6.71
C ARG A 48 -64.73 23.65 5.75
N ASP A 49 -64.48 23.55 4.46
CA ASP A 49 -65.42 23.95 3.43
C ASP A 49 -66.72 23.16 3.68
N PRO A 50 -67.81 23.80 4.14
CA PRO A 50 -69.06 23.10 4.43
C PRO A 50 -69.79 22.70 3.14
N SER A 51 -69.23 23.06 1.98
CA SER A 51 -69.87 23.02 0.67
C SER A 51 -69.95 21.63 0.03
N LEU A 52 -69.28 20.61 0.58
CA LEU A 52 -69.47 19.20 0.22
C LEU A 52 -70.66 18.55 0.95
N SER A 53 -71.36 19.26 1.84
CA SER A 53 -72.66 18.88 2.41
C SER A 53 -73.81 18.83 1.39
N ARG A 54 -73.52 18.63 0.10
CA ARG A 54 -74.49 18.63 -0.99
C ARG A 54 -74.71 17.25 -1.61
N PHE A 55 -74.48 16.17 -0.85
CA PHE A 55 -75.16 14.91 -1.14
C PHE A 55 -76.61 15.01 -0.65
N SER A 56 -77.42 15.74 -1.41
CA SER A 56 -78.87 15.78 -1.18
C SER A 56 -79.48 14.48 -1.67
N PHE A 57 -79.51 13.45 -0.81
CA PHE A 57 -80.19 12.20 -1.12
C PHE A 57 -81.69 12.47 -1.22
N ASP A 58 -82.22 12.41 -2.45
CA ASP A 58 -83.62 12.68 -2.72
C ASP A 58 -84.51 11.54 -2.21
N THR A 59 -84.85 11.67 -0.94
CA THR A 59 -85.74 10.79 -0.17
C THR A 59 -87.12 10.69 -0.82
N TYR A 60 -87.61 11.76 -1.44
CA TYR A 60 -88.96 11.79 -2.00
C TYR A 60 -89.05 11.00 -3.31
N ARG A 61 -88.07 11.18 -4.21
CA ARG A 61 -88.02 10.41 -5.47
C ARG A 61 -87.82 8.92 -5.23
N LEU A 62 -87.01 8.54 -4.24
CA LEU A 62 -86.82 7.13 -3.88
C LEU A 62 -88.13 6.48 -3.43
N VAL A 63 -88.85 7.13 -2.50
CA VAL A 63 -90.11 6.57 -1.99
C VAL A 63 -91.19 6.53 -3.09
N ARG A 64 -91.30 7.58 -3.92
CA ARG A 64 -92.20 7.60 -5.09
C ARG A 64 -91.84 6.56 -6.16
N GLY A 65 -90.58 6.17 -6.27
CA GLY A 65 -90.12 5.11 -7.16
C GLY A 65 -90.52 3.74 -6.63
N LEU A 66 -90.28 3.49 -5.35
CA LEU A 66 -90.67 2.25 -4.67
C LEU A 66 -92.19 2.02 -4.69
N GLU A 67 -92.98 3.07 -4.49
CA GLU A 67 -94.45 2.99 -4.61
C GLU A 67 -94.92 2.59 -6.01
N ARG A 68 -94.25 3.08 -7.06
CA ARG A 68 -94.56 2.73 -8.45
C ARG A 68 -94.23 1.27 -8.80
N HIS A 69 -93.30 0.66 -8.06
CA HIS A 69 -92.91 -0.75 -8.21
C HIS A 69 -93.68 -1.70 -7.28
N GLY A 70 -94.79 -1.24 -6.69
CA GLY A 70 -95.70 -2.10 -5.92
C GLY A 70 -95.39 -2.20 -4.41
N PHE A 71 -94.44 -1.42 -3.89
CA PHE A 71 -94.18 -1.39 -2.45
C PHE A 71 -95.22 -0.53 -1.72
N ARG A 72 -95.70 -1.02 -0.58
CA ARG A 72 -96.59 -0.24 0.30
C ARG A 72 -95.80 0.93 0.90
N ARG A 73 -96.44 2.11 1.06
CA ARG A 73 -95.80 3.34 1.59
C ARG A 73 -94.93 3.08 2.82
N GLY A 74 -95.41 2.29 3.78
CA GLY A 74 -94.67 1.97 5.00
C GLY A 74 -93.35 1.24 4.75
N GLN A 75 -93.34 0.26 3.84
CA GLN A 75 -92.15 -0.49 3.45
C GLN A 75 -91.17 0.39 2.67
N ALA A 76 -91.68 1.20 1.75
CA ALA A 76 -90.87 2.15 0.97
C ALA A 76 -90.17 3.20 1.86
N VAL A 77 -90.88 3.72 2.86
CA VAL A 77 -90.32 4.66 3.86
C VAL A 77 -89.29 3.96 4.76
N SER A 78 -89.52 2.71 5.16
CA SER A 78 -88.55 1.96 5.98
C SER A 78 -87.25 1.72 5.21
N LEU A 79 -87.33 1.26 3.96
CA LEU A 79 -86.16 0.99 3.13
C LEU A 79 -85.36 2.27 2.84
N MET A 80 -86.07 3.37 2.58
CA MET A 80 -85.46 4.69 2.43
C MET A 80 -84.65 5.10 3.65
N ARG A 81 -85.21 4.92 4.87
CA ARG A 81 -84.49 5.27 6.10
C ARG A 81 -83.23 4.43 6.29
N THR A 82 -83.29 3.14 5.98
CA THR A 82 -82.14 2.24 6.06
C THR A 82 -81.04 2.64 5.07
N ILE A 83 -81.40 2.92 3.82
CA ILE A 83 -80.44 3.37 2.80
C ILE A 83 -79.82 4.71 3.17
N ASN A 84 -80.64 5.65 3.66
CA ASN A 84 -80.15 6.96 4.09
C ASN A 84 -79.19 6.81 5.30
N ALA A 85 -79.50 5.95 6.26
CA ALA A 85 -78.63 5.68 7.40
C ALA A 85 -77.27 5.08 6.96
N LEU A 86 -77.29 4.09 6.05
CA LEU A 86 -76.06 3.48 5.52
C LEU A 86 -75.24 4.48 4.70
N LEU A 87 -75.90 5.32 3.89
CA LEU A 87 -75.23 6.36 3.12
C LEU A 87 -74.56 7.39 4.02
N VAL A 88 -75.24 7.83 5.08
CA VAL A 88 -74.67 8.75 6.08
C VAL A 88 -73.47 8.11 6.76
N ASP A 89 -73.57 6.86 7.20
CA ASP A 89 -72.49 6.14 7.88
C ASP A 89 -71.25 5.93 6.98
N ALA A 90 -71.46 5.47 5.75
CA ALA A 90 -70.38 5.32 4.77
C ALA A 90 -69.72 6.66 4.42
N THR A 91 -70.50 7.72 4.30
CA THR A 91 -69.97 9.07 4.01
C THR A 91 -69.17 9.61 5.18
N LEU A 92 -69.61 9.40 6.42
CA LEU A 92 -68.87 9.79 7.62
C LEU A 92 -67.55 9.03 7.72
N THR A 93 -67.55 7.73 7.42
CA THR A 93 -66.36 6.87 7.41
C THR A 93 -65.35 7.34 6.35
N ILE A 94 -65.78 7.55 5.11
CA ILE A 94 -64.92 8.07 4.04
C ILE A 94 -64.38 9.45 4.40
N ARG A 95 -65.18 10.31 5.05
CA ARG A 95 -64.74 11.64 5.47
C ARG A 95 -63.75 11.61 6.62
N SER A 96 -63.79 10.59 7.49
CA SER A 96 -62.78 10.41 8.54
C SER A 96 -61.44 9.92 8.00
N GLU A 97 -61.44 9.18 6.89
CA GLU A 97 -60.22 8.66 6.26
C GLU A 97 -59.69 9.57 5.13
N MET A 98 -60.55 10.39 4.53
CA MET A 98 -60.16 11.32 3.47
C MET A 98 -59.36 12.48 4.05
N LEU A 99 -58.10 12.56 3.62
CA LEU A 99 -57.24 13.71 3.89
C LEU A 99 -57.77 14.94 3.15
N THR A 100 -57.80 16.08 3.83
CA THR A 100 -58.06 17.36 3.14
C THR A 100 -56.93 17.65 2.17
N LYS A 101 -57.22 18.40 1.09
CA LYS A 101 -56.18 18.83 0.13
C LYS A 101 -54.99 19.50 0.83
N THR A 102 -55.28 20.29 1.88
CA THR A 102 -54.27 20.95 2.70
C THR A 102 -53.39 19.98 3.49
N GLU A 103 -53.96 18.90 4.03
CA GLU A 103 -53.18 17.89 4.76
C GLU A 103 -52.31 17.07 3.80
N LEU A 104 -52.84 16.71 2.63
CA LEU A 104 -52.06 16.04 1.58
C LEU A 104 -50.86 16.89 1.14
N GLU A 105 -51.07 18.19 0.92
CA GLU A 105 -50.01 19.13 0.57
C GLU A 105 -48.96 19.20 1.69
N ASN A 106 -49.37 19.36 2.95
CA ASN A 106 -48.45 19.40 4.10
C ASN A 106 -47.61 18.12 4.24
N GLN A 107 -48.22 16.94 4.10
CA GLN A 107 -47.50 15.67 4.14
C GLN A 107 -46.51 15.56 2.98
N SER A 108 -46.90 16.00 1.78
CA SER A 108 -45.99 16.09 0.63
C SER A 108 -44.82 17.03 0.88
N TYR A 109 -45.06 18.18 1.53
CA TYR A 109 -44.01 19.12 1.90
C TYR A 109 -43.03 18.53 2.92
N LYS A 110 -43.51 17.85 3.96
CA LYS A 110 -42.64 17.17 4.94
C LYS A 110 -41.76 16.13 4.26
N MET A 111 -42.35 15.28 3.43
CA MET A 111 -41.61 14.27 2.66
C MET A 111 -40.56 14.91 1.76
N ARG A 112 -40.88 16.03 1.09
CA ARG A 112 -39.91 16.74 0.25
C ARG A 112 -38.77 17.37 1.06
N SER A 113 -39.07 17.89 2.24
CA SER A 113 -38.06 18.43 3.16
C SER A 113 -37.10 17.34 3.63
N GLU A 114 -37.62 16.20 4.08
CA GLU A 114 -36.84 15.05 4.53
C GLU A 114 -35.99 14.46 3.38
N LEU A 115 -36.54 14.39 2.16
CA LEU A 115 -35.78 13.96 0.97
C LEU A 115 -34.67 14.94 0.60
N HIS A 116 -34.88 16.24 0.81
CA HIS A 116 -33.86 17.25 0.56
C HIS A 116 -32.71 17.12 1.57
N GLU A 117 -33.02 16.89 2.84
CA GLU A 117 -32.05 16.63 3.89
C GLU A 117 -31.24 15.37 3.59
N LEU A 118 -31.90 14.25 3.28
CA LEU A 118 -31.22 13.00 2.90
C LEU A 118 -30.32 13.18 1.67
N ARG A 119 -30.77 13.95 0.68
CA ARG A 119 -29.97 14.22 -0.52
C ARG A 119 -28.74 15.07 -0.19
N SER A 120 -28.89 16.05 0.71
CA SER A 120 -27.79 16.88 1.18
C SER A 120 -26.75 16.04 1.93
N GLU A 121 -27.19 15.21 2.88
CA GLU A 121 -26.34 14.27 3.61
C GLU A 121 -25.61 13.31 2.67
N LEU A 122 -26.31 12.72 1.70
CA LEU A 122 -25.71 11.84 0.71
C LEU A 122 -24.67 12.58 -0.16
N SER A 123 -24.93 13.84 -0.50
CA SER A 123 -23.98 14.67 -1.25
C SER A 123 -22.71 14.92 -0.44
N LEU A 124 -22.85 15.22 0.85
CA LEU A 124 -21.73 15.42 1.76
C LEU A 124 -20.92 14.14 1.96
N LEU A 125 -21.59 13.00 2.17
CA LEU A 125 -20.94 11.70 2.29
C LEU A 125 -20.15 11.38 1.01
N ARG A 126 -20.76 11.57 -0.16
CA ARG A 126 -20.08 11.35 -1.44
C ARG A 126 -18.86 12.25 -1.60
N GLN A 127 -18.95 13.52 -1.21
CA GLN A 127 -17.80 14.42 -1.26
C GLN A 127 -16.69 13.95 -0.30
N ASN A 128 -17.04 13.54 0.91
CA ASN A 128 -16.10 12.96 1.87
C ASN A 128 -15.41 11.71 1.30
N ASP A 129 -16.18 10.75 0.79
CA ASP A 129 -15.66 9.51 0.19
C ASP A 129 -14.73 9.80 -0.99
N THR A 130 -15.07 10.77 -1.83
CA THR A 130 -14.16 11.15 -2.93
C THR A 130 -12.88 11.81 -2.42
N SER A 131 -12.95 12.58 -1.34
CA SER A 131 -11.78 13.17 -0.70
C SER A 131 -10.89 12.12 -0.03
N THR A 132 -11.49 11.14 0.64
CA THR A 132 -10.74 10.05 1.31
C THR A 132 -10.09 9.14 0.29
N LEU A 133 -10.81 8.75 -0.77
CA LEU A 133 -10.24 7.96 -1.87
C LEU A 133 -9.06 8.67 -2.56
N LYS A 134 -9.16 10.00 -2.77
CA LYS A 134 -8.04 10.78 -3.31
C LYS A 134 -6.84 10.77 -2.37
N SER A 135 -7.06 10.99 -1.07
CA SER A 135 -5.99 10.96 -0.07
C SER A 135 -5.30 9.59 0.00
N LEU A 136 -6.08 8.50 -0.03
CA LEU A 136 -5.54 7.14 -0.06
C LEU A 136 -4.78 6.86 -1.35
N SER A 137 -5.25 7.36 -2.50
CA SER A 137 -4.53 7.25 -3.77
C SER A 137 -3.19 7.99 -3.72
N GLU A 138 -3.15 9.20 -3.15
CA GLU A 138 -1.91 9.97 -2.99
C GLU A 138 -0.92 9.26 -2.06
N GLN A 139 -1.40 8.71 -0.94
CA GLN A 139 -0.58 7.92 -0.03
C GLN A 139 -0.01 6.68 -0.73
N LEU A 140 -0.83 5.96 -1.50
CA LEU A 140 -0.39 4.78 -2.24
C LEU A 140 0.67 5.12 -3.30
N MET A 141 0.56 6.28 -3.96
CA MET A 141 1.60 6.76 -4.88
C MET A 141 2.92 7.04 -4.16
N VAL A 142 2.87 7.68 -2.99
CA VAL A 142 4.06 7.93 -2.16
C VAL A 142 4.71 6.62 -1.71
N ASP A 143 3.92 5.63 -1.31
CA ASP A 143 4.43 4.32 -0.90
C ASP A 143 5.09 3.58 -2.07
N ILE A 144 4.52 3.65 -3.28
CA ILE A 144 5.12 3.10 -4.49
C ILE A 144 6.46 3.78 -4.81
N GLU A 145 6.52 5.12 -4.75
CA GLU A 145 7.76 5.87 -5.00
C GLU A 145 8.85 5.50 -3.98
N SER A 146 8.50 5.46 -2.70
CA SER A 146 9.39 4.99 -1.62
C SER A 146 9.90 3.56 -1.86
N LEU A 147 9.02 2.65 -2.28
CA LEU A 147 9.39 1.26 -2.52
C LEU A 147 10.31 1.11 -3.74
N THR A 148 10.03 1.84 -4.82
CA THR A 148 10.88 1.85 -6.02
C THR A 148 12.24 2.47 -5.75
N GLN A 149 12.31 3.51 -4.91
CA GLN A 149 13.58 4.08 -4.46
C GLN A 149 14.40 3.05 -3.66
N LYS A 150 13.79 2.38 -2.67
CA LYS A 150 14.45 1.34 -1.87
C LYS A 150 14.92 0.17 -2.73
N PHE A 151 14.12 -0.24 -3.71
CA PHE A 151 14.49 -1.30 -4.64
C PHE A 151 15.70 -0.89 -5.48
N ASN A 152 15.70 0.32 -6.03
CA ASN A 152 16.84 0.82 -6.80
C ASN A 152 18.10 0.95 -5.95
N GLU A 153 18.00 1.45 -4.71
CA GLU A 153 19.13 1.51 -3.78
C GLU A 153 19.67 0.11 -3.44
N SER A 154 18.78 -0.86 -3.23
CA SER A 154 19.18 -2.26 -2.99
C SER A 154 19.85 -2.86 -4.23
N ALA A 155 19.32 -2.59 -5.42
CA ALA A 155 19.89 -3.06 -6.68
C ALA A 155 21.26 -2.43 -6.99
N THR A 156 21.44 -1.13 -6.73
CA THR A 156 22.73 -0.46 -6.90
C THR A 156 23.73 -0.97 -5.87
N THR A 157 23.33 -1.13 -4.61
CA THR A 157 24.17 -1.70 -3.55
C THR A 157 24.65 -3.09 -3.92
N LEU A 158 23.74 -3.98 -4.33
CA LEU A 158 24.07 -5.35 -4.76
C LEU A 158 25.01 -5.33 -5.98
N LYS A 159 24.79 -4.43 -6.94
CA LYS A 159 25.70 -4.25 -8.07
C LYS A 159 27.10 -3.80 -7.62
N THR A 160 27.20 -2.88 -6.67
CA THR A 160 28.51 -2.46 -6.13
C THR A 160 29.20 -3.59 -5.38
N GLU A 161 28.45 -4.38 -4.60
CA GLU A 161 28.96 -5.54 -3.88
C GLU A 161 29.49 -6.60 -4.84
N ILE A 162 28.75 -6.95 -5.90
CA ILE A 162 29.22 -7.91 -6.91
C ILE A 162 30.50 -7.42 -7.62
N ASN A 163 30.58 -6.12 -7.94
CA ASN A 163 31.78 -5.57 -8.57
C ASN A 163 32.97 -5.60 -7.60
N LEU A 164 32.75 -5.31 -6.32
CA LEU A 164 33.78 -5.39 -5.30
C LEU A 164 34.25 -6.83 -5.10
N ASP A 165 33.33 -7.80 -5.02
CA ASP A 165 33.65 -9.22 -4.92
C ASP A 165 34.45 -9.68 -6.15
N MET A 166 33.98 -9.36 -7.37
CA MET A 166 34.70 -9.70 -8.59
C MET A 166 36.11 -9.09 -8.61
N ASN A 167 36.27 -7.83 -8.16
CA ASN A 167 37.57 -7.19 -8.07
C ASN A 167 38.46 -7.85 -7.01
N ASN A 168 37.90 -8.24 -5.87
CA ASN A 168 38.62 -8.96 -4.83
C ASN A 168 39.08 -10.34 -5.32
N ARG A 169 38.19 -11.11 -5.98
CA ARG A 169 38.55 -12.40 -6.59
C ARG A 169 39.62 -12.26 -7.67
N LYS A 170 39.59 -11.18 -8.45
CA LYS A 170 40.64 -10.88 -9.44
C LYS A 170 41.97 -10.51 -8.77
N ALA A 171 41.93 -9.77 -7.66
CA ALA A 171 43.11 -9.43 -6.87
C ALA A 171 43.72 -10.68 -6.24
N GLU A 172 42.92 -11.54 -5.60
CA GLU A 172 43.34 -12.83 -5.05
C GLU A 172 43.93 -13.74 -6.14
N ALA A 173 43.29 -13.82 -7.32
CA ALA A 173 43.82 -14.59 -8.45
C ALA A 173 45.18 -14.04 -8.94
N ARG A 174 45.36 -12.71 -8.92
CA ARG A 174 46.64 -12.08 -9.29
C ARG A 174 47.70 -12.29 -8.22
N GLU A 175 47.33 -12.23 -6.94
CA GLU A 175 48.23 -12.48 -5.82
C GLU A 175 48.73 -13.93 -5.83
N THR A 176 47.81 -14.90 -5.97
CA THR A 176 48.17 -16.33 -6.11
C THR A 176 49.05 -16.59 -7.32
N ALA A 177 48.80 -15.94 -8.46
CA ALA A 177 49.68 -16.02 -9.63
C ALA A 177 51.07 -15.40 -9.37
N SER A 178 51.12 -14.27 -8.67
CA SER A 178 52.38 -13.62 -8.31
C SER A 178 53.19 -14.44 -7.31
N ASP A 179 52.52 -15.08 -6.35
CA ASP A 179 53.16 -15.98 -5.38
C ASP A 179 53.76 -17.21 -6.09
N ALA A 180 53.01 -17.81 -7.01
CA ALA A 180 53.52 -18.90 -7.84
C ALA A 180 54.76 -18.47 -8.65
N ASP A 181 54.77 -17.28 -9.25
CA ASP A 181 55.94 -16.77 -9.97
C ASP A 181 57.15 -16.56 -9.04
N MET A 182 56.94 -16.01 -7.84
CA MET A 182 58.00 -15.87 -6.84
C MET A 182 58.57 -17.22 -6.42
N GLN A 183 57.73 -18.23 -6.18
CA GLN A 183 58.19 -19.59 -5.84
C GLN A 183 59.00 -20.21 -6.98
N ILE A 184 58.57 -20.02 -8.23
CA ILE A 184 59.31 -20.47 -9.41
C ILE A 184 60.68 -19.79 -9.48
N GLN A 185 60.76 -18.47 -9.26
CA GLN A 185 62.01 -17.73 -9.28
C GLN A 185 62.96 -18.17 -8.14
N GLU A 186 62.43 -18.42 -6.95
CA GLU A 186 63.21 -18.93 -5.81
C GLU A 186 63.80 -20.31 -6.12
N ILE A 187 62.99 -21.25 -6.64
CA ILE A 187 63.45 -22.58 -7.04
C ILE A 187 64.49 -22.47 -8.15
N HIS A 188 64.26 -21.62 -9.14
CA HIS A 188 65.20 -21.38 -10.23
C HIS A 188 66.56 -20.85 -9.71
N HIS A 189 66.55 -19.90 -8.78
CA HIS A 189 67.76 -19.41 -8.14
C HIS A 189 68.49 -20.52 -7.36
N LYS A 190 67.77 -21.31 -6.57
CA LYS A 190 68.34 -22.47 -5.86
C LYS A 190 68.95 -23.48 -6.83
N LEU A 191 68.32 -23.74 -7.98
CA LEU A 191 68.86 -24.61 -9.03
C LEU A 191 70.16 -24.07 -9.63
N ILE A 192 70.23 -22.76 -9.92
CA ILE A 192 71.47 -22.13 -10.42
C ILE A 192 72.59 -22.28 -9.40
N LEU A 193 72.33 -22.02 -8.11
CA LEU A 193 73.32 -22.19 -7.05
C LEU A 193 73.81 -23.64 -6.96
N LYS A 194 72.88 -24.60 -7.00
CA LYS A 194 73.23 -26.03 -7.01
C LYS A 194 74.01 -26.45 -8.25
N LEU A 195 73.71 -25.89 -9.41
CA LEU A 195 74.44 -26.15 -10.65
C LEU A 195 75.87 -25.59 -10.59
N ALA A 196 76.03 -24.37 -10.06
CA ALA A 196 77.34 -23.77 -9.84
C ALA A 196 78.18 -24.60 -8.86
N ASP A 197 77.59 -24.98 -7.72
CA ASP A 197 78.22 -25.86 -6.72
C ASP A 197 78.67 -27.19 -7.36
N LEU A 198 77.77 -27.86 -8.10
CA LEU A 198 78.08 -29.11 -8.79
C LEU A 198 79.22 -28.95 -9.82
N LYS A 199 79.23 -27.85 -10.58
CA LYS A 199 80.31 -27.53 -11.52
C LYS A 199 81.64 -27.36 -10.79
N THR A 200 81.67 -26.60 -9.69
CA THR A 200 82.90 -26.44 -8.89
C THR A 200 83.36 -27.76 -8.27
N HIS A 201 82.43 -28.61 -7.81
CA HIS A 201 82.72 -29.96 -7.33
C HIS A 201 83.35 -30.85 -8.41
N ILE A 202 82.86 -30.77 -9.65
CA ILE A 202 83.44 -31.48 -10.80
C ILE A 202 84.84 -30.97 -11.11
N GLU A 203 85.02 -29.64 -11.19
CA GLU A 203 86.34 -29.03 -11.44
C GLU A 203 87.34 -29.39 -10.34
N ALA A 204 86.94 -29.32 -9.07
CA ALA A 204 87.74 -29.74 -7.94
C ALA A 204 88.10 -31.24 -8.02
N THR A 205 87.17 -32.10 -8.45
CA THR A 205 87.43 -33.53 -8.62
C THR A 205 88.42 -33.78 -9.77
N LYS A 206 88.26 -33.09 -10.91
CA LYS A 206 89.22 -33.14 -12.02
C LYS A 206 90.62 -32.71 -11.55
N MET A 207 90.72 -31.59 -10.84
CA MET A 207 91.99 -31.08 -10.32
C MET A 207 92.63 -32.05 -9.32
N LYS A 208 91.84 -32.67 -8.43
CA LYS A 208 92.33 -33.71 -7.52
C LYS A 208 92.86 -34.91 -8.28
N THR A 209 92.12 -35.43 -9.27
CA THR A 209 92.56 -36.56 -10.08
C THR A 209 93.84 -36.23 -10.85
N THR A 210 93.91 -35.07 -11.51
CA THR A 210 95.12 -34.63 -12.23
C THR A 210 96.31 -34.51 -11.28
N ARG A 211 96.13 -33.88 -10.11
CA ARG A 211 97.20 -33.75 -9.12
C ARG A 211 97.68 -35.11 -8.62
N THR A 212 96.77 -36.02 -8.32
CA THR A 212 97.11 -37.39 -7.91
C THR A 212 97.91 -38.09 -8.99
N VAL A 213 97.46 -38.09 -10.24
CA VAL A 213 98.17 -38.71 -11.37
C VAL A 213 99.58 -38.12 -11.54
N VAL A 214 99.73 -36.79 -11.41
CA VAL A 214 101.05 -36.14 -11.46
C VAL A 214 101.97 -36.64 -10.33
N TRP A 215 101.48 -36.77 -9.10
CA TRP A 215 102.27 -37.35 -8.00
C TRP A 215 102.69 -38.80 -8.27
N TRP A 216 101.80 -39.63 -8.82
CA TRP A 216 102.14 -41.00 -9.22
C TRP A 216 103.22 -41.04 -10.29
N ALA A 217 103.15 -40.16 -11.30
CA ALA A 217 104.14 -40.09 -12.37
C ALA A 217 105.52 -39.60 -11.88
N ILE A 218 105.55 -38.58 -11.02
CA ILE A 218 106.79 -38.11 -10.39
C ILE A 218 107.37 -39.20 -9.48
N GLY A 219 106.51 -39.85 -8.69
CA GLY A 219 106.92 -40.95 -7.81
C GLY A 219 107.51 -42.13 -8.57
N SER A 220 106.89 -42.56 -9.66
CA SER A 220 107.43 -43.64 -10.50
C SER A 220 108.75 -43.27 -11.16
N PHE A 221 108.89 -42.04 -11.66
CA PHE A 221 110.15 -41.55 -12.25
C PHE A 221 111.28 -41.50 -11.21
N ALA A 222 111.01 -41.02 -9.99
CA ALA A 222 111.99 -40.99 -8.91
C ALA A 222 112.44 -42.40 -8.48
N ILE A 223 111.52 -43.38 -8.48
CA ILE A 223 111.87 -44.78 -8.20
C ILE A 223 112.79 -45.35 -9.28
N ILE A 224 112.51 -45.08 -10.57
CA ILE A 224 113.36 -45.53 -11.70
C ILE A 224 114.77 -44.94 -11.56
N MET A 225 114.87 -43.62 -11.38
CA MET A 225 116.16 -42.94 -11.18
C MET A 225 116.89 -43.43 -9.92
N GLY A 226 116.16 -43.70 -8.84
CA GLY A 226 116.72 -44.30 -7.63
C GLY A 226 117.21 -45.73 -7.85
N LEU A 227 116.53 -46.52 -8.68
CA LEU A 227 116.96 -47.86 -9.08
C LEU A 227 118.25 -47.80 -9.90
N ASP A 228 118.33 -46.88 -10.87
CA ASP A 228 119.54 -46.61 -11.67
C ASP A 228 120.72 -46.16 -10.77
N TRP A 229 120.43 -45.41 -9.70
CA TRP A 229 121.43 -44.96 -8.73
C TRP A 229 121.84 -46.04 -7.70
N VAL A 230 120.99 -47.02 -7.40
CA VAL A 230 121.28 -48.14 -6.49
C VAL A 230 121.94 -49.32 -7.22
N LEU A 231 121.77 -49.47 -8.54
CA LEU A 231 122.44 -50.49 -9.36
C LEU A 231 123.64 -50.02 -10.24
N PRO A 232 124.46 -49.00 -9.91
CA PRO A 232 125.52 -48.53 -10.81
C PRO A 232 126.77 -49.43 -10.84
N THR A 233 126.65 -50.71 -10.45
CA THR A 233 127.77 -51.66 -10.43
C THR A 233 127.33 -53.12 -10.64
N ALA A 234 126.57 -53.44 -11.70
CA ALA A 234 126.54 -54.80 -12.24
C ALA A 234 126.14 -54.82 -13.73
N ALA A 235 127.09 -55.29 -14.56
CA ALA A 235 127.02 -55.55 -16.02
C ALA A 235 127.00 -54.28 -16.92
N LEU A 236 128.01 -53.91 -17.71
CA LEU A 236 129.04 -54.66 -18.47
C LEU A 236 128.50 -55.78 -19.36
#